data_AF-A0AA39P2D0-F1
#
_entry.id   AF-A0AA39P2D0-F1
#
_cell.length_a   1.000
_cell.length_b   1.000
_cell.length_c   1.000
_cell.angle_alpha   90.00
_cell.angle_beta   90.00
_cell.angle_gamma   90.00
#
_symmetry.space_group_name_H-M   'P 1'
#
loop_
_entity.id
_entity.type
_entity.pdbx_description
1 polymer ?
#
loop_
_entity_poly.entity_id
_entity_poly.type
_entity_poly.pdbx_seq_one_letter_code
_entity_poly.pdbx_strand_id
1 'polypeptide(L)'
;MEMVTVRKDVITEERRAAHNASSRRSYAKNRSIINQRRRDMYQKNKAQKHRSSLEPLIRRAVRVTEIEVNSGRSHEERCSPLAEVIDRLDRISAKFSILTQHNIRGYANSVYHEYLQTITLNQPKGQRSLIEDAILPISALEQDILGYEHVILNSAGVGWQMCYLQKALRPIRELVGWLEEMLCEAMISPKGLRDKYDRGDLAFLTL
;
A
#
# COMPACT_ATOMS: atom_id res chain seq x y z
N MET A 1 -14.61 -55.17 -6.30
CA MET A 1 -13.96 -54.26 -5.34
C MET A 1 -14.45 -52.86 -5.67
N GLU A 2 -15.45 -52.32 -4.94
CA GLU A 2 -15.85 -50.89 -4.92
C GLU A 2 -17.23 -50.77 -4.25
N MET A 3 -17.32 -50.85 -2.92
CA MET A 3 -18.55 -50.48 -2.17
C MET A 3 -18.30 -50.07 -0.71
N VAL A 4 -17.04 -49.89 -0.28
CA VAL A 4 -16.70 -49.64 1.14
C VAL A 4 -16.26 -48.20 1.42
N THR A 5 -15.79 -47.47 0.41
CA THR A 5 -15.24 -46.11 0.56
C THR A 5 -16.32 -45.04 0.70
N VAL A 6 -17.43 -45.14 -0.04
CA VAL A 6 -18.50 -44.11 -0.06
C VAL A 6 -19.19 -43.92 1.30
N ARG A 7 -19.33 -44.99 2.10
CA ARG A 7 -20.03 -44.91 3.41
C ARG A 7 -19.22 -44.19 4.50
N LYS A 8 -17.88 -44.23 4.46
CA LYS A 8 -17.06 -43.56 5.48
C LYS A 8 -17.07 -42.04 5.33
N ASP A 9 -17.12 -41.54 4.10
CA ASP A 9 -17.05 -40.10 3.83
C ASP A 9 -18.39 -39.41 4.14
N VAL A 10 -19.52 -40.07 3.89
CA VAL A 10 -20.84 -39.54 4.28
C VAL A 10 -20.98 -39.43 5.81
N ILE A 11 -20.44 -40.39 6.57
CA ILE A 11 -20.49 -40.39 8.04
C ILE A 11 -19.60 -39.27 8.63
N THR A 12 -18.50 -38.89 7.98
CA THR A 12 -17.63 -37.81 8.45
C THR A 12 -18.20 -36.44 8.13
N GLU A 13 -18.84 -36.28 6.97
CA GLU A 13 -19.56 -35.06 6.56
C GLU A 13 -20.74 -34.77 7.49
N GLU A 14 -21.57 -35.78 7.80
CA GLU A 14 -22.73 -35.63 8.70
C GLU A 14 -22.30 -35.26 10.13
N ARG A 15 -21.23 -35.86 10.64
CA ARG A 15 -20.66 -35.51 11.96
C ARG A 15 -20.16 -34.06 11.99
N ARG A 16 -19.54 -33.59 10.91
CA ARG A 16 -19.08 -32.20 10.78
C ARG A 16 -20.27 -31.23 10.69
N ALA A 17 -21.31 -31.59 9.95
CA ALA A 17 -22.54 -30.81 9.86
C ALA A 17 -23.26 -30.70 11.23
N ALA A 18 -23.38 -31.80 11.96
CA ALA A 18 -23.97 -31.82 13.30
C ALA A 18 -23.16 -31.01 14.31
N HIS A 19 -21.83 -31.11 14.28
CA HIS A 19 -20.94 -30.31 15.13
C HIS A 19 -21.06 -28.81 14.80
N ASN A 20 -21.09 -28.44 13.52
CA ASN A 20 -21.26 -27.06 13.08
C ASN A 20 -22.64 -26.49 13.48
N ALA A 21 -23.70 -27.28 13.38
CA ALA A 21 -25.04 -26.89 13.82
C ALA A 21 -25.10 -26.69 15.34
N SER A 22 -24.48 -27.59 16.12
CA SER A 22 -24.38 -27.47 17.58
C SER A 22 -23.58 -26.23 18.00
N SER A 23 -22.43 -26.00 17.35
CA SER A 23 -21.59 -24.83 17.58
C SER A 23 -22.33 -23.52 17.26
N ARG A 24 -23.06 -23.45 16.14
CA ARG A 24 -23.89 -22.28 15.79
C ARG A 24 -24.99 -22.02 16.81
N ARG A 25 -25.67 -23.07 17.30
CA ARG A 25 -26.71 -22.94 18.34
C ARG A 25 -26.12 -22.46 19.67
N SER A 26 -24.96 -22.99 20.06
CA SER A 26 -24.23 -22.55 21.26
C SER A 26 -23.78 -21.08 21.13
N TYR A 27 -23.21 -20.71 19.98
CA TYR A 27 -22.78 -19.34 19.72
C TYR A 27 -23.96 -18.36 19.69
N ALA A 28 -25.09 -18.74 19.09
CA ALA A 28 -26.30 -17.93 19.10
C ALA A 28 -26.81 -17.67 20.52
N LYS A 29 -26.80 -18.70 21.39
CA LYS A 29 -27.21 -18.59 22.79
C LYS A 29 -26.27 -17.71 23.62
N ASN A 30 -24.97 -17.76 23.34
CA ASN A 30 -23.95 -17.04 24.11
C ASN A 30 -23.47 -15.73 23.44
N ARG A 31 -24.08 -15.33 22.32
CA ARG A 31 -23.65 -14.19 21.49
C ARG A 31 -23.60 -12.89 22.28
N SER A 32 -24.61 -12.63 23.11
CA SER A 32 -24.69 -11.43 23.95
C SER A 32 -23.57 -11.39 24.99
N ILE A 33 -23.31 -12.51 25.67
CA ILE A 33 -22.24 -12.65 26.68
C ILE A 33 -20.86 -12.45 26.04
N ILE A 34 -20.62 -13.04 24.87
CA ILE A 34 -19.37 -12.89 24.11
C ILE A 34 -19.16 -11.44 23.68
N ASN A 35 -20.21 -10.80 23.16
CA ASN A 35 -20.14 -9.41 22.74
C ASN A 35 -19.97 -8.46 23.94
N GLN A 36 -20.58 -8.75 25.08
CA GLN A 36 -20.42 -7.96 26.30
C GLN A 36 -18.99 -8.04 26.82
N ARG A 37 -18.41 -9.25 26.93
CA ARG A 37 -17.00 -9.43 27.32
C ARG A 37 -16.04 -8.69 26.39
N ARG A 38 -16.32 -8.65 25.09
CA ARG A 38 -15.53 -7.88 24.12
C ARG A 38 -15.61 -6.38 24.40
N ARG A 39 -16.81 -5.84 24.64
CA ARG A 39 -16.98 -4.41 24.99
C ARG A 39 -16.26 -4.07 26.29
N ASP A 40 -16.35 -4.94 27.30
CA ASP A 40 -15.71 -4.73 28.59
C ASP A 40 -14.17 -4.72 28.48
N MET A 41 -13.58 -5.60 27.65
CA MET A 41 -12.14 -5.55 27.34
C MET A 41 -11.74 -4.27 26.62
N TYR A 42 -12.51 -3.84 25.62
CA TYR A 42 -12.24 -2.59 24.91
C TYR A 42 -12.28 -1.38 25.86
N GLN A 43 -13.24 -1.35 26.79
CA GLN A 43 -13.31 -0.29 27.80
C GLN A 43 -12.12 -0.33 28.78
N LYS A 44 -11.72 -1.52 29.25
CA LYS A 44 -10.54 -1.66 30.12
C LYS A 44 -9.24 -1.22 29.43
N ASN A 45 -9.02 -1.63 28.18
CA ASN A 45 -7.82 -1.25 27.41
C ASN A 45 -7.80 0.27 27.10
N LYS A 46 -8.97 0.86 26.83
CA LYS A 46 -9.10 2.31 26.63
C LYS A 46 -8.80 3.09 27.91
N ALA A 47 -9.26 2.61 29.07
CA ALA A 47 -8.99 3.22 30.37
C ALA A 47 -7.51 3.07 30.79
N GLN A 48 -6.85 1.97 30.43
CA GLN A 48 -5.44 1.73 30.74
C GLN A 48 -4.51 2.66 29.96
N LYS A 49 -4.86 2.99 28.70
CA LYS A 49 -4.10 3.94 27.86
C LYS A 49 -4.17 5.39 28.37
N HIS A 50 -5.17 5.72 29.19
CA HIS A 50 -5.36 7.04 29.79
C HIS A 50 -4.68 7.20 31.17
N ARG A 51 -4.19 6.10 31.77
CA ARG A 51 -3.53 6.12 33.08
C ARG A 51 -2.00 6.12 33.02
N SER A 52 -1.40 5.93 31.85
CA SER A 52 0.06 5.88 31.67
C SER A 52 0.70 7.21 31.27
N SER A 53 0.00 8.35 31.41
CA SER A 53 0.54 9.68 31.09
C SER A 53 0.20 10.70 32.17
N LEU A 54 0.80 10.50 33.34
CA LEU A 54 1.01 11.45 34.43
C LEU A 54 2.34 10.97 35.05
N GLU A 55 3.46 11.66 35.13
CA GLU A 55 3.94 13.06 35.00
C GLU A 55 5.51 12.94 35.17
N PRO A 56 6.38 13.97 35.41
CA PRO A 56 6.17 15.42 35.50
C PRO A 56 7.29 16.33 34.88
N LEU A 57 6.94 17.63 34.79
CA LEU A 57 7.75 18.81 35.12
C LEU A 57 9.22 18.90 34.66
N ILE A 58 9.51 19.84 33.74
CA ILE A 58 10.30 21.06 33.98
C ILE A 58 10.58 21.71 32.61
N ARG A 59 9.86 22.79 32.29
CA ARG A 59 10.44 24.07 31.86
C ARG A 59 9.35 25.13 31.78
N ARG A 60 9.08 25.64 32.97
CA ARG A 60 8.50 26.95 33.24
C ARG A 60 9.55 28.01 32.86
N ALA A 61 9.20 28.89 31.93
CA ALA A 61 9.67 30.27 31.71
C ALA A 61 9.43 30.53 30.20
N VAL A 62 8.52 31.39 29.76
CA VAL A 62 8.27 32.76 30.20
C VAL A 62 6.82 33.11 29.85
N ARG A 63 6.12 33.72 30.83
CA ARG A 63 4.82 34.39 30.68
C ARG A 63 5.03 35.62 29.78
N VAL A 64 4.12 36.10 28.95
CA VAL A 64 2.93 36.90 29.33
C VAL A 64 2.42 37.39 27.97
N THR A 65 1.16 37.10 27.62
CA THR A 65 0.12 38.11 27.33
C THR A 65 -1.16 37.36 27.01
N GLU A 66 -2.05 37.40 27.98
CA GLU A 66 -3.47 37.15 27.82
C GLU A 66 -4.04 38.13 26.79
N ILE A 67 -4.61 37.61 25.70
CA ILE A 67 -5.83 38.19 25.16
C ILE A 67 -6.81 37.04 24.93
N GLU A 68 -7.78 37.05 25.83
CA GLU A 68 -9.00 36.29 25.88
C GLU A 68 -9.87 36.60 24.64
N VAL A 69 -10.14 35.61 23.79
CA VAL A 69 -11.42 35.52 23.08
C VAL A 69 -11.81 34.05 22.97
N ASN A 70 -12.95 33.75 23.58
CA ASN A 70 -13.72 32.51 23.44
C ASN A 70 -13.63 31.90 22.04
N SER A 71 -12.95 30.78 21.94
CA SER A 71 -13.14 29.80 20.87
C SER A 71 -12.90 28.43 21.47
N GLY A 72 -13.93 27.91 22.14
CA GLY A 72 -14.01 26.51 22.53
C GLY A 72 -14.01 25.63 21.28
N ARG A 73 -12.83 25.40 20.71
CA ARG A 73 -12.54 24.29 19.81
C ARG A 73 -11.59 23.39 20.55
N SER A 74 -12.16 22.39 21.23
CA SER A 74 -11.42 21.18 21.56
C SER A 74 -10.74 20.69 20.29
N HIS A 75 -9.40 20.71 20.33
CA HIS A 75 -8.48 20.42 19.23
C HIS A 75 -8.43 18.92 18.90
N GLU A 76 -9.60 18.32 18.66
CA GLU A 76 -9.75 17.09 17.89
C GLU A 76 -10.38 17.50 16.56
N GLU A 77 -9.60 18.21 15.73
CA GLU A 77 -9.90 18.33 14.30
C GLU A 77 -9.92 16.91 13.75
N ARG A 78 -11.13 16.34 13.63
CA ARG A 78 -11.34 15.11 12.87
C ARG A 78 -10.93 15.45 11.44
N CYS A 79 -9.70 15.09 11.04
CA CYS A 79 -9.28 15.15 9.65
C CYS A 79 -10.39 14.47 8.82
N SER A 80 -10.92 15.18 7.83
CA SER A 80 -11.91 14.56 6.95
C SER A 80 -11.25 13.35 6.27
N PRO A 81 -11.98 12.26 5.99
CA PRO A 81 -11.41 11.11 5.28
C PRO A 81 -10.70 11.52 3.98
N LEU A 82 -11.18 12.58 3.34
CA LEU A 82 -10.58 13.16 2.16
C LEU A 82 -9.26 13.88 2.44
N ALA A 83 -9.16 14.63 3.53
CA ALA A 83 -7.90 15.24 3.95
C ALA A 83 -6.84 14.18 4.25
N GLU A 84 -7.21 13.08 4.91
CA GLU A 84 -6.28 11.96 5.15
C GLU A 84 -5.80 11.34 3.83
N VAL A 85 -6.69 11.17 2.85
CA VAL A 85 -6.31 10.66 1.52
C VAL A 85 -5.33 11.59 0.82
N ILE A 86 -5.57 12.91 0.84
CA ILE A 86 -4.66 13.88 0.23
C ILE A 86 -3.29 13.83 0.92
N ASP A 87 -3.24 13.82 2.25
CA ASP A 87 -1.98 13.69 3.01
C ASP A 87 -1.22 12.40 2.64
N ARG A 88 -1.95 11.31 2.37
CA ARG A 88 -1.33 10.05 1.93
C ARG A 88 -0.81 10.12 0.49
N LEU A 89 -1.54 10.76 -0.42
CA LEU A 89 -1.06 11.01 -1.79
C LEU A 89 0.21 11.87 -1.79
N ASP A 90 0.30 12.87 -0.90
CA ASP A 90 1.51 13.69 -0.74
C ASP A 90 2.70 12.86 -0.29
N ARG A 91 2.49 11.99 0.71
CA ARG A 91 3.54 11.07 1.20
C ARG A 91 4.00 10.10 0.12
N ILE A 92 3.09 9.57 -0.69
CA ILE A 92 3.44 8.68 -1.79
C ILE A 92 4.24 9.45 -2.85
N SER A 93 3.79 10.65 -3.22
CA SER A 93 4.49 11.50 -4.19
C SER A 93 5.90 11.87 -3.72
N ALA A 94 6.05 12.19 -2.43
CA ALA A 94 7.36 12.42 -1.82
C ALA A 94 8.24 11.16 -1.83
N LYS A 95 7.70 10.01 -1.46
CA LYS A 95 8.41 8.72 -1.50
C LYS A 95 8.87 8.37 -2.92
N PHE A 96 8.00 8.55 -3.91
CA PHE A 96 8.33 8.37 -5.33
C PHE A 96 9.45 9.32 -5.77
N SER A 97 9.35 10.59 -5.38
CA SER A 97 10.37 11.60 -5.70
C SER A 97 11.73 11.25 -5.09
N ILE A 98 11.76 10.77 -3.85
CA ILE A 98 13.00 10.33 -3.19
C ILE A 98 13.57 9.10 -3.90
N LEU A 99 12.73 8.10 -4.20
CA LEU A 99 13.15 6.86 -4.87
C LEU A 99 13.78 7.14 -6.23
N THR A 100 13.21 8.08 -6.98
CA THR A 100 13.66 8.46 -8.33
C THR A 100 14.68 9.60 -8.33
N GLN A 101 15.11 10.09 -7.16
CA GLN A 101 15.97 11.26 -7.01
C GLN A 101 15.46 12.48 -7.80
N HIS A 102 14.14 12.67 -7.84
CA HIS A 102 13.45 13.70 -8.62
C HIS A 102 13.67 13.63 -10.14
N ASN A 103 14.19 12.52 -10.66
CA ASN A 103 14.45 12.32 -12.08
C ASN A 103 14.07 10.90 -12.53
N ILE A 104 12.81 10.72 -12.94
CA ILE A 104 12.28 9.43 -13.38
C ILE A 104 13.04 8.85 -14.58
N ARG A 105 13.49 9.71 -15.51
CA ARG A 105 14.27 9.28 -16.69
C ARG A 105 15.67 8.85 -16.27
N GLY A 106 16.30 9.63 -15.40
CA GLY A 106 17.60 9.30 -14.81
C GLY A 106 17.57 7.96 -14.08
N TYR A 107 16.50 7.70 -13.33
CA TYR A 107 16.28 6.42 -12.65
C TYR A 107 16.11 5.26 -13.63
N ALA A 108 15.27 5.39 -14.67
CA ALA A 108 15.15 4.35 -15.69
C ALA A 108 16.49 4.07 -16.39
N ASN A 109 17.24 5.14 -16.68
CA ASN A 109 18.56 5.05 -17.30
C ASN A 109 19.60 4.37 -16.40
N SER A 110 19.57 4.62 -15.09
CA SER A 110 20.47 3.94 -14.16
C SER A 110 20.17 2.45 -14.07
N VAL A 111 18.89 2.07 -13.98
CA VAL A 111 18.46 0.66 -13.99
C VAL A 111 18.91 -0.05 -15.26
N TYR A 112 18.77 0.59 -16.42
CA TYR A 112 19.29 0.06 -17.69
C TYR A 112 20.80 -0.22 -17.64
N HIS A 113 21.60 0.75 -17.21
CA HIS A 113 23.05 0.60 -17.15
C HIS A 113 23.49 -0.44 -16.12
N GLU A 114 22.85 -0.49 -14.95
CA GLU A 114 23.08 -1.52 -13.94
C GLU A 114 22.78 -2.92 -14.49
N TYR A 115 21.66 -3.10 -15.19
CA TYR A 115 21.34 -4.34 -15.86
C TYR A 115 22.43 -4.75 -16.87
N LEU A 116 22.92 -3.82 -17.71
CA LEU A 116 23.98 -4.13 -18.66
C LEU A 116 25.28 -4.59 -18.01
N GLN A 117 25.63 -4.05 -16.83
CA GLN A 117 26.83 -4.47 -16.09
C GLN A 117 26.74 -5.92 -15.61
N THR A 118 25.53 -6.47 -15.47
CA THR A 118 25.33 -7.88 -15.11
C THR A 118 25.51 -8.85 -16.26
N ILE A 119 25.58 -8.36 -17.50
CA ILE A 119 25.79 -9.20 -18.69
C ILE A 119 27.27 -9.56 -18.75
N THR A 120 27.56 -10.83 -18.45
CA THR A 120 28.92 -11.39 -18.46
C THR A 120 29.00 -12.60 -19.37
N LEU A 121 30.21 -13.08 -19.66
CA LEU A 121 30.42 -14.32 -20.42
C LEU A 121 29.69 -15.51 -19.79
N ASN A 122 29.62 -15.56 -18.46
CA ASN A 122 28.96 -16.63 -17.71
C ASN A 122 27.45 -16.40 -17.57
N GLN A 123 26.98 -15.17 -17.79
CA GLN A 123 25.57 -14.79 -17.70
C GLN A 123 25.17 -13.89 -18.88
N PRO A 124 25.07 -14.45 -20.10
CA PRO A 124 24.83 -13.67 -21.31
C PRO A 124 23.44 -13.01 -21.35
N LYS A 125 22.53 -13.42 -20.47
CA LYS A 125 21.17 -12.85 -20.33
C LYS A 125 21.07 -11.75 -19.25
N GLY A 126 22.16 -11.46 -18.53
CA GLY A 126 22.14 -10.57 -17.37
C GLY A 126 21.28 -11.08 -16.22
N GLN A 127 21.18 -10.29 -15.16
CA GLN A 127 20.33 -10.53 -13.99
C GLN A 127 19.02 -9.75 -14.16
N ARG A 128 17.95 -10.44 -14.53
CA ARG A 128 16.63 -9.83 -14.74
C ARG A 128 15.99 -9.34 -13.44
N SER A 129 16.32 -10.00 -12.33
CA SER A 129 15.85 -9.62 -11.00
C SER A 129 16.16 -8.16 -10.68
N LEU A 130 17.22 -7.58 -11.23
CA LEU A 130 17.56 -6.17 -11.03
C LEU A 130 16.47 -5.22 -11.55
N ILE A 131 15.86 -5.54 -12.69
CA ILE A 131 14.75 -4.76 -13.26
C ILE A 131 13.45 -5.07 -12.50
N GLU A 132 13.21 -6.34 -12.16
CA GLU A 132 12.04 -6.75 -11.37
C GLU A 132 12.03 -6.09 -9.98
N ASP A 133 13.18 -6.04 -9.31
CA ASP A 133 13.40 -5.40 -8.02
C ASP A 133 13.20 -3.88 -8.09
N ALA A 134 13.45 -3.25 -9.26
CA ALA A 134 13.16 -1.84 -9.50
C ALA A 134 11.66 -1.59 -9.76
N ILE A 135 10.97 -2.50 -10.45
CA ILE A 135 9.52 -2.42 -10.72
C ILE A 135 8.73 -2.54 -9.42
N LEU A 136 9.07 -3.52 -8.58
CA LEU A 136 8.32 -3.89 -7.38
C LEU A 136 7.96 -2.69 -6.45
N PRO A 137 8.91 -1.86 -6.00
CA PRO A 137 8.59 -0.73 -5.12
C PRO A 137 7.74 0.33 -5.82
N ILE A 138 7.87 0.52 -7.13
CA ILE A 138 7.12 1.53 -7.88
C ILE A 138 5.69 1.06 -8.13
N SER A 139 5.50 -0.21 -8.52
CA SER A 139 4.18 -0.82 -8.63
C SER A 139 3.44 -0.82 -7.30
N ALA A 140 4.14 -1.00 -6.17
CA ALA A 140 3.52 -0.87 -4.85
C ALA A 140 2.96 0.55 -4.60
N LEU A 141 3.68 1.60 -5.02
CA LEU A 141 3.17 2.98 -4.94
C LEU A 141 1.98 3.20 -5.86
N GLU A 142 2.00 2.61 -7.06
CA GLU A 142 0.87 2.68 -7.99
C GLU A 142 -0.40 2.07 -7.36
N GLN A 143 -0.28 0.86 -6.80
CA GLN A 143 -1.38 0.16 -6.15
C GLN A 143 -1.89 0.93 -4.92
N ASP A 144 -0.99 1.51 -4.12
CA ASP A 144 -1.37 2.35 -2.98
C ASP A 144 -2.22 3.56 -3.42
N ILE A 145 -1.84 4.23 -4.52
CA ILE A 145 -2.61 5.38 -5.05
C ILE A 145 -3.96 4.93 -5.58
N LEU A 146 -4.00 3.85 -6.37
CA LEU A 146 -5.25 3.29 -6.91
C LEU A 146 -6.21 2.88 -5.79
N GLY A 147 -5.66 2.45 -4.66
CA GLY A 147 -6.41 2.19 -3.44
C GLY A 147 -7.23 3.39 -2.95
N TYR A 148 -6.88 4.63 -3.28
CA TYR A 148 -7.65 5.82 -2.88
C TYR A 148 -8.68 6.29 -3.91
N GLU A 149 -8.67 5.75 -5.13
CA GLU A 149 -9.57 6.18 -6.20
C GLU A 149 -11.04 6.07 -5.78
N HIS A 150 -11.42 4.92 -5.24
CA HIS A 150 -12.79 4.67 -4.78
C HIS A 150 -13.19 5.58 -3.60
N VAL A 151 -12.25 5.93 -2.72
CA VAL A 151 -12.53 6.82 -1.57
C VAL A 151 -12.84 8.23 -2.06
N ILE A 152 -12.05 8.72 -3.02
CA ILE A 152 -12.24 10.04 -3.62
C ILE A 152 -13.56 10.08 -4.39
N LEU A 153 -13.83 9.08 -5.24
CA LEU A 153 -15.07 9.01 -6.02
C LEU A 153 -16.31 9.00 -5.12
N ASN A 154 -16.30 8.22 -4.04
CA ASN A 154 -17.44 8.13 -3.13
C ASN A 154 -17.62 9.35 -2.22
N SER A 155 -16.56 10.14 -1.99
CA SER A 155 -16.59 11.27 -1.05
C SER A 155 -16.74 12.63 -1.73
N ALA A 156 -16.08 12.82 -2.87
CA ALA A 156 -15.98 14.10 -3.57
C ALA A 156 -16.31 14.02 -5.07
N GLY A 157 -16.46 12.80 -5.63
CA GLY A 157 -16.70 12.59 -7.06
C GLY A 157 -15.49 12.95 -7.93
N VAL A 158 -15.73 13.35 -9.19
CA VAL A 158 -14.70 13.71 -10.18
C VAL A 158 -14.27 15.18 -10.00
N GLY A 159 -13.87 15.53 -8.78
CA GLY A 159 -13.42 16.87 -8.41
C GLY A 159 -11.91 17.06 -8.53
N TRP A 160 -11.40 18.15 -7.96
CA TRP A 160 -9.97 18.46 -7.97
C TRP A 160 -9.11 17.39 -7.29
N GLN A 161 -9.67 16.65 -6.33
CA GLN A 161 -8.99 15.55 -5.64
C GLN A 161 -8.71 14.39 -6.59
N MET A 162 -9.63 14.09 -7.51
CA MET A 162 -9.42 13.09 -8.55
C MET A 162 -8.35 13.55 -9.53
N CYS A 163 -8.40 14.82 -9.95
CA CYS A 163 -7.33 15.41 -10.76
C CYS A 163 -5.97 15.35 -10.04
N TYR A 164 -5.95 15.55 -8.72
CA TYR A 164 -4.74 15.47 -7.91
C TYR A 164 -4.18 14.05 -7.89
N LEU A 165 -5.04 13.05 -7.64
CA LEU A 165 -4.68 11.64 -7.70
C LEU A 165 -4.09 11.27 -9.07
N GLN A 166 -4.75 11.68 -10.17
CA GLN A 166 -4.29 11.41 -11.52
C GLN A 166 -2.93 12.05 -11.81
N LYS A 167 -2.69 13.28 -11.33
CA LYS A 167 -1.40 13.96 -11.46
C LYS A 167 -0.29 13.22 -10.71
N ALA A 168 -0.56 12.73 -9.51
CA ALA A 168 0.40 11.93 -8.74
C ALA A 168 0.67 10.56 -9.39
N LEU A 169 -0.37 9.93 -9.94
CA LEU A 169 -0.31 8.58 -10.53
C LEU A 169 0.42 8.54 -11.88
N ARG A 170 0.27 9.58 -12.70
CA ARG A 170 0.81 9.61 -14.07
C ARG A 170 2.32 9.30 -14.16
N PRO A 171 3.21 10.02 -13.45
CA PRO A 171 4.65 9.75 -13.56
C PRO A 171 5.04 8.37 -13.01
N ILE A 172 4.29 7.84 -12.04
CA ILE A 172 4.51 6.49 -11.49
C ILE A 172 4.24 5.45 -12.57
N ARG A 173 3.07 5.54 -13.23
CA ARG A 173 2.68 4.63 -14.33
C ARG A 173 3.64 4.69 -15.50
N GLU A 174 4.06 5.90 -15.86
CA GLU A 174 5.02 6.12 -16.93
C GLU A 174 6.34 5.39 -16.64
N LEU A 175 6.86 5.51 -15.42
CA LEU A 175 8.07 4.81 -15.03
C LEU A 175 7.89 3.29 -14.97
N VAL A 176 6.77 2.78 -14.42
CA VAL A 176 6.47 1.34 -14.45
C VAL A 176 6.47 0.82 -15.88
N GLY A 177 5.78 1.51 -16.79
CA GLY A 177 5.72 1.11 -18.20
C GLY A 177 7.10 1.08 -18.87
N TRP A 178 7.98 2.05 -18.57
CA TRP A 178 9.35 2.05 -19.09
C TRP A 178 10.17 0.86 -18.56
N LEU A 179 10.05 0.54 -17.27
CA LEU A 179 10.75 -0.59 -16.67
C LEU A 179 10.22 -1.93 -17.18
N GLU A 180 8.90 -2.05 -17.37
CA GLU A 180 8.25 -3.23 -17.95
C GLU A 180 8.67 -3.44 -19.41
N GLU A 181 8.75 -2.38 -20.22
CA GLU A 181 9.30 -2.45 -21.58
C GLU A 181 10.74 -2.98 -21.55
N MET A 182 11.60 -2.42 -20.70
CA MET A 182 12.98 -2.89 -20.55
C MET A 182 13.06 -4.35 -20.14
N LEU A 183 12.23 -4.78 -19.18
CA LEU A 183 12.16 -6.18 -18.77
C LEU A 183 11.73 -7.09 -19.93
N CYS A 184 10.70 -6.71 -20.68
CA CYS A 184 10.22 -7.47 -21.83
C CYS A 184 11.32 -7.62 -22.89
N GLU A 185 12.02 -6.54 -23.22
CA GLU A 185 13.12 -6.56 -24.20
C GLU A 185 14.31 -7.38 -23.69
N ALA A 186 14.70 -7.24 -22.42
CA ALA A 186 15.71 -8.08 -21.78
C ALA A 186 15.34 -9.57 -21.76
N MET A 187 14.04 -9.87 -21.66
CA MET A 187 13.53 -11.24 -21.69
C MET A 187 13.68 -11.88 -23.07
N ILE A 188 13.41 -11.11 -24.13
CA ILE A 188 13.55 -11.52 -25.54
C ILE A 188 15.02 -11.63 -25.92
N SER A 189 15.76 -10.53 -25.80
CA SER A 189 17.17 -10.45 -26.19
C SER A 189 17.85 -9.25 -25.52
N PRO A 190 18.85 -9.47 -24.65
CA PRO A 190 19.67 -8.38 -24.09
C PRO A 190 20.36 -7.55 -25.18
N LYS A 191 20.71 -8.18 -26.31
CA LYS A 191 21.23 -7.48 -27.48
C LYS A 191 20.15 -6.59 -28.11
N GLY A 192 18.93 -7.10 -28.26
CA GLY A 192 17.79 -6.33 -28.79
C GLY A 192 17.47 -5.11 -27.92
N LEU A 193 17.49 -5.27 -26.59
CA LEU A 193 17.36 -4.16 -25.65
C LEU A 193 18.48 -3.12 -25.83
N ARG A 194 19.74 -3.55 -26.01
CA ARG A 194 20.85 -2.63 -26.31
C ARG A 194 20.65 -1.90 -27.62
N ASP A 195 20.32 -2.62 -28.68
CA ASP A 195 20.11 -2.03 -30.00
C ASP A 195 18.95 -1.02 -29.99
N LYS A 196 17.88 -1.27 -29.23
CA LYS A 196 16.78 -0.30 -29.01
C LYS A 196 17.24 0.94 -28.26
N TYR A 197 18.03 0.77 -27.20
CA TYR A 197 18.59 1.89 -26.45
C TYR A 197 19.47 2.78 -27.35
N ASP A 198 20.36 2.16 -28.13
CA ASP A 198 21.29 2.88 -29.02
C ASP A 198 20.57 3.65 -30.13
N ARG A 199 19.41 3.16 -30.58
CA ARG A 199 18.54 3.86 -31.54
C ARG A 199 17.64 4.91 -30.90
N GLY A 200 17.55 4.96 -29.56
CA GLY A 200 16.61 5.82 -28.86
C GLY A 200 15.15 5.35 -28.96
N ASP A 201 14.92 4.06 -29.21
CA ASP A 201 13.57 3.49 -29.42
C ASP A 201 12.84 3.18 -28.10
N LEU A 202 13.54 3.21 -26.96
CA LEU A 202 12.94 2.94 -25.65
C LEU A 202 12.08 4.13 -25.21
N ALA A 203 10.92 3.86 -24.63
CA ALA A 203 9.93 4.90 -24.32
C ALA A 203 10.47 6.02 -23.41
N PHE A 204 11.42 5.72 -22.53
CA PHE A 204 12.04 6.73 -21.66
C PHE A 204 13.01 7.68 -22.38
N LEU A 205 13.43 7.35 -23.62
CA LEU A 205 14.33 8.14 -24.46
C LEU A 205 13.58 8.99 -25.51
N THR A 206 12.35 8.62 -25.87
CA THR A 206 11.57 9.20 -26.99
C THR A 206 10.82 10.51 -26.66
N LEU A 207 11.30 11.33 -25.73
CA LEU A 207 10.58 12.52 -25.22
C LEU A 207 11.48 13.75 -25.15
#